data_AF-A0A352RY86-F1
#
_entry.id   AF-A0A352RY86-F1
#
_cell.length_a   1.000
_cell.length_b   1.000
_cell.length_c   1.000
_cell.angle_alpha   90.00
_cell.angle_beta   90.00
_cell.angle_gamma   90.00
#
_symmetry.space_group_name_H-M   'P 1'
#
loop_
_entity.id
_entity.type
_entity.pdbx_description
1 polymer ?
#
loop_
_entity_poly.entity_id
_entity_poly.type
_entity_poly.pdbx_seq_one_letter_code
_entity_poly.pdbx_strand_id
1 'polypeptide(L)' 'PTDVVLMISNSGETEELVRLLPFLKHQNNYVIAMTGKPASTLGKSADTILDISVEREACN' A
#
# COMPACT_ATOMS: atom_id res chain seq x y z
N PRO A 1 5.78 3.72 18.64
CA PRO A 1 5.64 3.81 17.18
C PRO A 1 6.08 5.20 16.67
N THR A 2 7.30 5.31 16.15
CA THR A 2 7.87 6.59 15.64
C THR A 2 7.85 6.70 14.13
N ASP A 3 7.66 5.59 13.41
CA ASP A 3 7.93 5.52 11.98
C ASP A 3 6.62 5.38 11.18
N VAL A 4 6.57 6.13 10.08
CA VAL A 4 5.51 6.07 9.08
C VAL A 4 6.05 5.33 7.87
N VAL A 5 5.28 4.36 7.36
CA VAL A 5 5.67 3.54 6.21
C VAL A 5 4.84 3.94 5.00
N LEU A 6 5.50 4.40 3.94
CA LEU A 6 4.90 4.59 2.63
C LEU A 6 5.13 3.34 1.79
N MET A 7 4.06 2.65 1.43
CA MET A 7 4.09 1.48 0.55
C MET A 7 3.55 1.85 -0.82
N ILE A 8 4.28 1.54 -1.89
CA ILE A 8 3.93 1.91 -3.27
C ILE A 8 3.74 0.64 -4.10
N SER A 9 2.54 0.45 -4.64
CA SER A 9 2.25 -0.62 -5.61
C SER A 9 0.97 -0.30 -6.38
N ASN A 10 1.06 -0.21 -7.70
CA ASN A 10 -0.11 0.09 -8.52
C ASN A 10 -1.21 -0.98 -8.37
N SER A 11 -0.85 -2.27 -8.41
CA SER A 11 -1.81 -3.36 -8.20
C SER A 11 -2.26 -3.50 -6.75
N GLY A 12 -1.38 -3.16 -5.80
CA GLY A 12 -1.58 -3.41 -4.37
C GLY A 12 -1.56 -4.90 -3.98
N GLU A 13 -1.09 -5.77 -4.88
CA GLU A 13 -1.06 -7.23 -4.72
C GLU A 13 0.36 -7.82 -4.85
N THR A 14 1.40 -6.98 -4.90
CA THR A 14 2.80 -7.42 -4.96
C THR A 14 3.12 -8.30 -3.74
N GLU A 15 3.52 -9.55 -3.98
CA GLU A 15 3.63 -10.59 -2.95
C GLU A 15 4.57 -10.19 -1.81
N GLU A 16 5.73 -9.61 -2.13
CA GLU A 16 6.70 -9.15 -1.13
C GLU A 16 6.12 -8.05 -0.23
N LEU A 17 5.34 -7.12 -0.80
CA LEU A 17 4.69 -6.06 -0.03
C LEU A 17 3.58 -6.62 0.85
N VAL A 18 2.73 -7.50 0.30
CA VAL A 18 1.62 -8.12 1.04
C VAL A 18 2.13 -8.91 2.24
N ARG A 19 3.27 -9.61 2.09
CA ARG A 19 3.90 -10.37 3.18
C ARG A 19 4.43 -9.51 4.32
N LEU A 20 4.73 -8.22 4.09
CA LEU A 20 5.20 -7.31 5.13
C LEU A 20 4.07 -6.73 6.00
N LEU A 21 2.84 -6.68 5.50
CA LEU A 21 1.70 -6.06 6.18
C LEU A 21 1.45 -6.59 7.60
N PRO A 22 1.48 -7.91 7.87
CA PRO A 22 1.28 -8.43 9.23
C PRO A 22 2.34 -7.94 10.21
N PHE A 23 3.60 -7.84 9.76
CA PHE A 23 4.69 -7.34 10.58
C PHE A 23 4.50 -5.85 10.92
N LEU A 24 4.19 -5.02 9.93
CA LEU A 24 3.95 -3.58 10.14
C LEU A 24 2.77 -3.32 11.07
N LYS A 25 1.70 -4.11 10.92
CA LYS A 25 0.54 -4.08 11.81
C LYS A 25 0.91 -4.47 13.24
N HIS A 26 1.72 -5.52 13.42
CA HIS A 26 2.18 -5.95 14.74
C HIS A 26 3.06 -4.89 15.44
N GLN A 27 3.84 -4.14 14.67
CA GLN A 27 4.69 -3.06 15.18
C GLN A 27 3.92 -1.75 15.46
N ASN A 28 2.61 -1.70 15.17
CA ASN A 28 1.80 -0.49 15.26
C ASN A 28 2.38 0.69 14.43
N ASN A 29 3.00 0.38 13.28
CA ASN A 29 3.42 1.41 12.33
C ASN A 29 2.21 2.01 11.63
N TYR A 30 2.24 3.32 11.38
CA TYR A 30 1.25 3.96 10.53
C TYR A 30 1.60 3.70 9.07
N VAL A 31 0.68 3.10 8.31
CA VAL A 31 0.88 2.69 6.92
C VAL A 31 0.09 3.60 5.99
N ILE A 32 0.80 4.27 5.08
CA ILE A 32 0.23 4.99 3.95
C ILE A 32 0.42 4.10 2.70
N ALA A 33 -0.68 3.75 2.04
CA ALA A 33 -0.63 3.03 0.77
C ALA A 33 -0.76 4.01 -0.40
N MET A 34 0.13 3.91 -1.38
CA MET A 34 0.00 4.53 -2.69
C MET A 34 -0.29 3.45 -3.72
N THR A 35 -1.54 3.35 -4.15
CA THR A 35 -2.01 2.27 -5.04
C THR A 35 -3.10 2.74 -5.99
N GLY A 36 -3.13 2.17 -7.20
CA GLY A 36 -4.20 2.41 -8.17
C GLY A 36 -5.42 1.53 -7.94
N LYS A 37 -5.37 0.61 -6.96
CA LYS A 37 -6.48 -0.26 -6.58
C LYS A 37 -6.76 -0.12 -5.08
N PRO A 38 -7.57 0.85 -4.63
CA PRO A 38 -7.89 1.05 -3.21
C PRO A 38 -8.48 -0.19 -2.51
N ALA A 39 -9.16 -1.08 -3.26
CA ALA A 39 -9.74 -2.32 -2.75
C ALA A 39 -8.78 -3.52 -2.71
N SER A 40 -7.52 -3.33 -3.09
CA SER A 40 -6.45 -4.35 -3.04
C SER A 40 -6.11 -4.77 -1.62
N THR A 41 -5.30 -5.82 -1.48
CA THR A 41 -4.77 -6.27 -0.19
C THR A 41 -4.00 -5.16 0.54
N LEU A 42 -3.14 -4.42 -0.17
CA LEU A 42 -2.43 -3.26 0.38
C LEU A 42 -3.42 -2.15 0.80
N GLY A 43 -4.34 -1.75 -0.07
CA GLY A 43 -5.28 -0.66 0.21
C GLY A 43 -6.16 -0.93 1.43
N LYS A 44 -6.66 -2.16 1.58
CA LYS A 44 -7.48 -2.58 2.74
C LYS A 44 -6.71 -2.65 4.06
N SER A 45 -5.39 -2.79 4.00
CA SER A 45 -4.54 -2.96 5.19
C SER A 45 -3.91 -1.65 5.67
N ALA A 46 -3.99 -0.58 4.89
CA ALA A 46 -3.40 0.71 5.18
C ALA A 46 -4.32 1.60 6.03
N ASP A 47 -3.70 2.50 6.80
CA ASP A 47 -4.42 3.51 7.59
C ASP A 47 -4.91 4.68 6.73
N THR A 48 -4.18 4.98 5.65
CA THR A 48 -4.55 5.99 4.65
C THR A 48 -4.15 5.52 3.25
N ILE A 49 -5.00 5.84 2.26
CA ILE A 49 -4.76 5.50 0.86
C ILE A 49 -4.57 6.80 0.06
N LEU A 50 -3.46 6.87 -0.67
CA LEU A 50 -3.22 7.80 -1.77
C LEU A 50 -3.60 7.06 -3.06
N ASP A 51 -4.81 7.35 -3.55
CA ASP A 51 -5.32 6.79 -4.80
C ASP A 51 -4.52 7.36 -5.98
N ILE A 52 -3.79 6.49 -6.67
CA ILE A 52 -3.00 6.80 -7.87
C ILE A 52 -3.58 6.11 -9.12
N SER A 53 -4.88 5.79 -9.11
CA SER A 53 -5.53 5.18 -10.26
C SER A 53 -5.41 6.08 -11.49
N VAL A 54 -4.97 5.48 -12.59
CA VAL A 54 -4.82 6.13 -13.89
C VAL A 54 -5.45 5.24 -14.96
N GLU A 55 -6.03 5.86 -15.99
CA GLU A 55 -6.58 5.13 -17.14
C GLU A 55 -5.49 4.36 -17.90
N ARG A 56 -4.28 4.94 -17.99
CA ARG A 56 -3.11 4.35 -18.63
C ARG A 56 -1.85 4.81 -17.89
N GLU A 57 -0.93 3.89 -17.64
CA GLU A 57 0.36 4.22 -17.04
C GLU A 57 1.22 5.06 -18.01
N ALA A 58 2.02 5.97 -17.46
CA ALA A 58 2.84 6.89 -18.27
C ALA A 58 3.87 6.17 -19.15
N CYS A 59 4.28 4.96 -18.76
CA CYS A 59 5.23 4.14 -19.48
C CYS A 59 4.49 3.00 -20.19
N ASN A 60 4.21 3.20 -21.48
CA ASN A 60 3.79 2.17 -22.42
C ASN A 60 4.72 2.20 -23.63
#